data_AF-A0A9D7YIH6-F1
#
_entry.id   AF-A0A9D7YIH6-F1
#
_cell.length_a   1.000
_cell.length_b   1.000
_cell.length_c   1.000
_cell.angle_alpha   90.00
_cell.angle_beta   90.00
_cell.angle_gamma   90.00
#
_symmetry.space_group_name_H-M   'P 1'
#
loop_
_entity.id
_entity.type
_entity.pdbx_description
1 polymer ?
#
loop_
_entity_poly.entity_id
_entity_poly.type
_entity_poly.pdbx_seq_one_letter_code
_entity_poly.pdbx_strand_id
1 'polypeptide(L)'
;MPVTVGLIVDALIALGGEAHYNDIADYIVATSPPPFPANPAASVRARLQERCSDYEAYEGQQDLFESERKSGVWRFRSWTPSPPVTAMPVHEDGAGYKAQEGALVLKLHYTRERDPKLVSKFKAGLNDPNCEACGFNFKEAYGDLGAGYIEAHHKRLVASLTEGSTTRLSDLAALCPNCHRIIHKNYPMSVEELKQILHAPNGYAGYIADAKTTRTTWKQAVLNAIERVTSGKPNHEFSRQQLINTELVTIIAEVAAKGESPAQTMSRVLQELRSTGAIDFVDGKGCYRTK
;
A
#
# COMPACT_ATOMS: atom_id res chain seq x y z
N MET A 1 15.59 3.44 2.62
CA MET A 1 14.96 2.26 3.26
C MET A 1 15.40 1.02 2.52
N PRO A 2 15.63 -0.13 3.18
CA PRO A 2 16.03 -1.35 2.48
C PRO A 2 14.85 -1.89 1.65
N VAL A 3 15.16 -2.41 0.47
CA VAL A 3 14.21 -3.26 -0.28
C VAL A 3 13.85 -4.44 0.60
N THR A 4 12.56 -4.74 0.77
CA THR A 4 12.12 -5.84 1.64
C THR A 4 12.14 -7.17 0.89
N VAL A 5 12.24 -8.27 1.62
CA VAL A 5 12.18 -9.63 1.03
C VAL A 5 10.85 -9.87 0.32
N GLY A 6 9.74 -9.30 0.83
CA GLY A 6 8.42 -9.39 0.18
C GLY A 6 8.42 -8.81 -1.24
N LEU A 7 9.02 -7.64 -1.43
CA LEU A 7 9.13 -7.02 -2.75
C LEU A 7 9.97 -7.85 -3.73
N ILE A 8 11.01 -8.53 -3.23
CA ILE A 8 11.85 -9.44 -4.02
C ILE A 8 11.07 -10.69 -4.43
N VAL A 9 10.26 -11.24 -3.53
CA VAL A 9 9.39 -12.39 -3.80
C VAL A 9 8.36 -12.02 -4.87
N ASP A 10 7.67 -10.89 -4.71
CA ASP A 10 6.65 -10.43 -5.67
C ASP A 10 7.25 -10.17 -7.06
N ALA A 11 8.43 -9.55 -7.11
CA ALA A 11 9.17 -9.32 -8.35
C ALA A 11 9.61 -10.61 -9.02
N LEU A 12 10.15 -11.57 -8.28
CA LEU A 12 10.51 -12.89 -8.84
C LEU A 12 9.30 -13.64 -9.37
N ILE A 13 8.15 -13.61 -8.68
CA ILE A 13 6.91 -14.22 -9.17
C ILE A 13 6.48 -13.58 -10.49
N ALA A 14 6.50 -12.25 -10.57
CA ALA A 14 6.11 -11.52 -11.77
C ALA A 14 7.08 -11.73 -12.95
N LEU A 15 8.36 -11.95 -12.67
CA LEU A 15 9.40 -12.21 -13.66
C LEU A 15 9.53 -13.69 -14.05
N GLY A 16 8.59 -14.55 -13.63
CA GLY A 16 8.55 -15.96 -14.03
C GLY A 16 9.39 -16.90 -13.18
N GLY A 17 9.65 -16.55 -11.92
CA GLY A 17 10.28 -17.40 -10.91
C GLY A 17 11.80 -17.39 -10.89
N GLU A 18 12.44 -16.82 -11.91
CA GLU A 18 13.89 -16.68 -12.07
C GLU A 18 14.22 -15.35 -12.76
N ALA A 19 15.12 -14.55 -12.19
CA ALA A 19 15.53 -13.28 -12.81
C ALA A 19 16.90 -12.79 -12.33
N HIS A 20 17.53 -11.89 -13.09
CA HIS A 20 18.74 -11.21 -12.63
C HIS A 20 18.40 -10.17 -11.54
N TYR A 21 19.26 -9.99 -10.53
CA TYR A 21 18.97 -9.07 -9.41
C TYR A 21 18.76 -7.61 -9.83
N ASN A 22 19.30 -7.19 -10.99
CA ASN A 22 18.99 -5.89 -11.59
C ASN A 22 17.55 -5.82 -12.08
N ASP A 23 17.07 -6.84 -12.81
CA ASP A 23 15.69 -6.87 -13.32
C ASP A 23 14.67 -6.92 -12.17
N ILE A 24 15.01 -7.65 -11.09
CA ILE A 24 14.24 -7.64 -9.85
C ILE A 24 14.18 -6.22 -9.27
N ALA A 25 15.31 -5.51 -9.22
CA ALA A 25 15.37 -4.15 -8.70
C ALA A 25 14.58 -3.16 -9.57
N ASP A 26 14.71 -3.26 -10.89
CA ASP A 26 14.01 -2.40 -11.86
C ASP A 26 12.50 -2.62 -11.78
N TYR A 27 12.05 -3.88 -11.67
CA TYR A 27 10.65 -4.21 -11.45
C TYR A 27 10.12 -3.60 -10.14
N ILE A 28 10.86 -3.72 -9.04
CA ILE A 28 10.46 -3.14 -7.74
C ILE A 28 10.36 -1.62 -7.83
N VAL A 29 11.35 -0.96 -8.46
CA VAL A 29 11.33 0.50 -8.65
C VAL A 29 10.15 0.94 -9.51
N ALA A 30 9.81 0.17 -10.55
CA ALA A 30 8.71 0.48 -11.46
C ALA A 30 7.32 0.25 -10.84
N THR A 31 7.19 -0.71 -9.91
CA THR A 31 5.87 -1.19 -9.44
C THR A 31 5.55 -0.85 -7.99
N SER A 32 6.53 -0.41 -7.20
CA SER A 32 6.36 -0.13 -5.77
C SER A 32 6.46 1.36 -5.45
N PRO A 33 5.82 1.84 -4.37
CA PRO A 33 5.94 3.24 -3.97
C PRO A 33 7.31 3.53 -3.32
N PRO A 34 8.02 4.63 -3.70
CA PRO A 34 9.26 5.07 -3.03
C PRO A 34 9.00 5.57 -1.60
N PRO A 35 10.03 5.69 -0.73
CA PRO A 35 11.45 5.85 -1.06
C PRO A 35 12.27 4.55 -1.14
N PHE A 36 13.10 4.48 -2.18
CA PHE A 36 14.06 3.41 -2.42
C PHE A 36 15.45 3.76 -1.88
N PRO A 37 16.33 2.78 -1.63
CA PRO A 37 17.72 3.08 -1.32
C PRO A 37 18.43 3.67 -2.55
N ALA A 38 19.52 4.40 -2.34
CA ALA A 38 20.28 5.04 -3.42
C ALA A 38 20.75 4.05 -4.50
N ASN A 39 20.93 2.78 -4.12
CA ASN A 39 21.17 1.68 -5.05
C ASN A 39 20.21 0.52 -4.76
N PRO A 40 19.05 0.47 -5.43
CA PRO A 40 18.06 -0.60 -5.27
C PRO A 40 18.62 -1.99 -5.60
N ALA A 41 19.43 -2.11 -6.66
CA ALA A 41 20.06 -3.37 -7.06
C ALA A 41 21.03 -3.91 -6.00
N ALA A 42 21.84 -3.05 -5.39
CA ALA A 42 22.71 -3.44 -4.27
C ALA A 42 21.89 -3.90 -3.05
N SER A 43 20.78 -3.23 -2.76
CA SER A 43 19.87 -3.63 -1.68
C SER A 43 19.20 -4.97 -1.97
N VAL A 44 18.74 -5.21 -3.20
CA VAL A 44 18.14 -6.48 -3.64
C VAL A 44 19.15 -7.61 -3.49
N ARG A 45 20.37 -7.42 -4.01
CA ARG A 45 21.45 -8.40 -3.92
C ARG A 45 21.80 -8.75 -2.48
N ALA A 46 21.93 -7.75 -1.59
CA ALA A 46 22.22 -7.99 -0.18
C ALA A 46 21.13 -8.86 0.49
N ARG A 47 19.85 -8.53 0.26
CA ARG A 47 18.72 -9.29 0.83
C ARG A 47 18.61 -10.71 0.28
N LEU A 48 18.90 -10.92 -1.00
CA LEU A 48 18.95 -12.23 -1.61
C LEU A 48 20.04 -13.11 -0.96
N GLN A 49 21.22 -12.54 -0.72
CA GLN A 49 22.35 -13.24 -0.08
C GLN A 49 22.09 -13.58 1.39
N GLU A 50 21.44 -12.70 2.15
CA GLU A 50 21.05 -12.95 3.55
C GLU A 50 19.95 -14.02 3.72
N ARG A 51 19.37 -14.49 2.60
CA ARG A 51 18.27 -15.46 2.53
C ARG A 51 18.63 -16.65 1.64
N CYS A 52 19.92 -16.89 1.44
CA CYS A 52 20.45 -17.97 0.63
C CYS A 52 21.63 -18.62 1.35
N SER A 53 21.46 -19.86 1.77
CA SER A 53 22.47 -20.62 2.53
C SER A 53 23.79 -20.84 1.76
N ASP A 54 23.82 -20.57 0.45
CA ASP A 54 25.01 -20.68 -0.39
C ASP A 54 26.01 -19.51 -0.22
N TYR A 55 25.66 -18.47 0.56
CA TYR A 55 26.48 -17.27 0.77
C TYR A 55 26.87 -17.06 2.24
N GLU A 56 28.06 -16.51 2.48
CA GLU A 56 28.56 -16.19 3.83
C GLU A 56 27.71 -15.15 4.56
N ALA A 57 26.99 -14.31 3.82
CA ALA A 57 26.07 -13.31 4.36
C ALA A 57 24.77 -13.91 4.90
N TYR A 58 24.57 -15.23 4.80
CA TYR A 58 23.40 -15.91 5.34
C TYR A 58 23.37 -15.83 6.86
N GLU A 59 22.38 -15.13 7.40
CA GLU A 59 22.24 -14.90 8.83
C GLU A 59 21.45 -16.00 9.57
N GLY A 60 21.36 -17.21 9.00
CA GLY A 60 20.56 -18.31 9.60
C GLY A 60 19.05 -18.09 9.54
N GLN A 61 18.59 -17.18 8.68
CA GLN A 61 17.17 -16.87 8.47
C GLN A 61 16.55 -17.81 7.43
N GLN A 62 15.38 -17.51 6.85
CA GLN A 62 14.74 -18.42 5.90
C GLN A 62 15.56 -18.56 4.60
N ASP A 63 15.98 -19.78 4.25
CA ASP A 63 16.69 -20.13 3.02
C ASP A 63 15.71 -20.23 1.85
N LEU A 64 15.46 -19.09 1.18
CA LEU A 64 14.39 -18.91 0.19
C LEU A 64 14.89 -19.01 -1.25
N PHE A 65 16.13 -18.59 -1.48
CA PHE A 65 16.66 -18.38 -2.82
C PHE A 65 17.85 -19.29 -3.09
N GLU A 66 18.09 -19.52 -4.37
CA GLU A 66 19.34 -20.06 -4.87
C GLU A 66 19.81 -19.19 -6.04
N SER A 67 21.12 -19.21 -6.28
CA SER A 67 21.73 -18.49 -7.40
C SER A 67 22.76 -19.39 -8.04
N GLU A 68 22.78 -19.40 -9.37
CA GLU A 68 23.92 -19.96 -10.09
C GLU A 68 25.12 -19.04 -9.87
N ARG A 69 26.13 -19.54 -9.14
CA ARG A 69 27.25 -18.71 -8.65
C ARG A 69 27.84 -17.87 -9.80
N LYS A 70 27.92 -16.55 -9.58
CA LYS A 70 28.46 -15.52 -10.49
C LYS A 70 27.59 -15.15 -11.70
N SER A 71 26.41 -15.74 -11.88
CA SER A 71 25.47 -15.33 -12.95
C SER A 71 24.72 -14.03 -12.63
N GLY A 72 24.52 -13.74 -11.33
CA GLY A 72 23.61 -12.67 -10.89
C GLY A 72 22.12 -13.02 -11.05
N VAL A 73 21.81 -14.24 -11.52
CA VAL A 73 20.47 -14.78 -11.64
C VAL A 73 20.08 -15.45 -10.33
N TRP A 74 18.86 -15.20 -9.88
CA TRP A 74 18.29 -15.70 -8.64
C TRP A 74 16.93 -16.33 -8.92
N ARG A 75 16.65 -17.43 -8.21
CA ARG A 75 15.37 -18.13 -8.25
C ARG A 75 15.01 -18.68 -6.87
N PHE A 76 13.79 -19.14 -6.70
CA PHE A 76 13.38 -19.84 -5.48
C PHE A 76 13.97 -21.24 -5.44
N ARG A 77 14.50 -21.66 -4.27
CA ARG A 77 15.07 -23.00 -4.05
C ARG A 77 14.04 -24.14 -4.18
N SER A 78 12.75 -23.83 -4.10
CA SER A 78 11.66 -24.84 -4.08
C SER A 78 10.50 -24.52 -5.02
N TRP A 79 10.73 -23.75 -6.09
CA TRP A 79 9.68 -23.44 -7.08
C TRP A 79 9.69 -24.43 -8.22
N THR A 80 8.58 -25.13 -8.41
CA THR A 80 8.24 -25.75 -9.69
C THR A 80 7.50 -24.71 -10.52
N PRO A 81 7.91 -24.46 -11.78
CA PRO A 81 7.19 -23.57 -12.66
C PRO A 81 5.74 -24.03 -12.78
N SER A 82 4.81 -23.19 -12.34
CA SER A 82 3.50 -23.22 -12.99
C SER A 82 3.75 -22.68 -14.40
N PRO A 83 3.31 -23.36 -15.47
CA PRO A 83 3.52 -22.88 -16.82
C PRO A 83 3.02 -21.43 -16.91
N PRO A 84 3.75 -20.55 -17.63
CA PRO A 84 3.43 -19.13 -17.68
C PRO A 84 1.98 -18.99 -18.10
N VAL A 85 1.23 -18.20 -17.32
CA VAL A 85 -0.11 -17.77 -17.72
C VAL A 85 0.10 -16.71 -18.80
N THR A 86 0.49 -17.14 -20.00
CA THR A 86 0.37 -16.33 -21.20
C THR A 86 -1.07 -15.89 -21.27
N ALA A 87 -1.30 -14.58 -21.40
CA ALA A 87 -2.62 -13.97 -21.53
C ALA A 87 -3.48 -14.85 -22.45
N MET A 88 -4.42 -15.60 -21.87
CA MET A 88 -5.25 -16.48 -22.65
C MET A 88 -6.15 -15.57 -23.49
N PRO A 89 -6.13 -15.68 -24.83
CA PRO A 89 -7.27 -15.21 -25.58
C PRO A 89 -8.44 -16.06 -25.09
N VAL A 90 -9.39 -15.40 -24.42
CA VAL A 90 -10.68 -16.00 -24.10
C VAL A 90 -11.42 -16.13 -25.42
N HIS A 91 -11.14 -17.20 -26.15
CA HIS A 91 -12.08 -17.70 -27.13
C HIS A 91 -13.06 -18.58 -26.36
N GLU A 92 -14.30 -18.10 -26.29
CA GLU A 92 -15.43 -18.88 -25.82
C GLU A 92 -15.54 -20.17 -26.62
N ASP A 93 -15.62 -21.28 -25.91
CA ASP A 93 -16.64 -22.28 -26.20
C ASP A 93 -17.32 -22.60 -24.87
N GLY A 94 -18.48 -21.96 -24.66
CA GLY A 94 -19.36 -22.23 -23.55
C GLY A 94 -19.79 -23.69 -23.54
N ALA A 95 -19.84 -24.27 -22.33
CA ALA A 95 -20.31 -25.63 -22.05
C ALA A 95 -19.51 -26.77 -22.71
N GLY A 96 -18.24 -26.94 -22.33
CA GLY A 96 -17.47 -28.12 -22.75
C GLY A 96 -16.17 -28.41 -22.01
N TYR A 97 -15.60 -27.44 -21.28
CA TYR A 97 -14.33 -27.63 -20.60
C TYR A 97 -14.42 -28.72 -19.51
N LYS A 98 -13.68 -29.80 -19.71
CA LYS A 98 -13.51 -30.89 -18.74
C LYS A 98 -12.03 -31.07 -18.47
N ALA A 99 -11.65 -31.01 -17.20
CA ALA A 99 -10.30 -31.33 -16.72
C ALA A 99 -10.35 -32.55 -15.80
N GLN A 100 -9.30 -33.37 -15.81
CA GLN A 100 -9.13 -34.40 -14.78
C GLN A 100 -8.55 -33.74 -13.53
N GLU A 101 -9.37 -33.68 -12.49
CA GLU A 101 -9.02 -33.16 -11.17
C GLU A 101 -8.92 -34.30 -10.13
N GLY A 102 -8.41 -34.02 -8.93
CA GLY A 102 -8.43 -34.97 -7.81
C GLY A 102 -7.16 -35.77 -7.56
N ALA A 103 -6.08 -35.50 -8.31
CA ALA A 103 -4.76 -36.05 -7.98
C ALA A 103 -4.27 -35.51 -6.62
N LEU A 104 -3.82 -36.41 -5.74
CA LEU A 104 -3.23 -36.04 -4.46
C LEU A 104 -1.84 -35.44 -4.68
N VAL A 105 -1.66 -34.20 -4.24
CA VAL A 105 -0.37 -33.50 -4.30
C VAL A 105 0.04 -33.16 -2.88
N LEU A 106 1.21 -33.65 -2.45
CA LEU A 106 1.78 -33.29 -1.16
C LEU A 106 2.38 -31.87 -1.23
N LYS A 107 1.93 -30.97 -0.36
CA LYS A 107 2.45 -29.60 -0.24
C LYS A 107 2.90 -29.33 1.20
N LEU A 108 4.21 -29.28 1.41
CA LEU A 108 4.81 -28.85 2.67
C LEU A 108 4.87 -27.32 2.71
N HIS A 109 4.29 -26.70 3.74
CA HIS A 109 4.27 -25.25 3.90
C HIS A 109 4.49 -24.86 5.36
N TYR A 110 5.32 -23.84 5.58
CA TYR A 110 5.46 -23.21 6.88
C TYR A 110 4.35 -22.17 7.07
N THR A 111 3.72 -22.15 8.24
CA THR A 111 2.74 -21.12 8.61
C THR A 111 3.24 -20.38 9.85
N ARG A 112 2.91 -19.09 9.96
CA ARG A 112 3.12 -18.35 11.21
C ARG A 112 2.14 -18.87 12.24
N GLU A 113 2.65 -19.21 13.42
CA GLU A 113 1.83 -19.59 14.56
C GLU A 113 0.85 -18.47 14.91
N ARG A 114 -0.40 -18.84 15.22
CA ARG A 114 -1.45 -17.92 15.64
C ARG A 114 -2.08 -18.50 16.89
N ASP A 115 -2.33 -17.68 17.90
CA ASP A 115 -3.10 -18.13 19.06
C ASP A 115 -4.59 -18.24 18.69
N PRO A 116 -5.16 -19.46 18.58
CA PRO A 116 -6.57 -19.63 18.27
C PRO A 116 -7.49 -19.05 19.36
N LYS A 117 -7.00 -18.91 20.60
CA LYS A 117 -7.75 -18.30 21.70
C LYS A 117 -7.98 -16.82 21.46
N LEU A 118 -7.10 -16.13 20.74
CA LEU A 118 -7.28 -14.71 20.42
C LEU A 118 -8.49 -14.50 19.52
N VAL A 119 -8.59 -15.28 18.43
CA VAL A 119 -9.74 -15.23 17.51
C VAL A 119 -11.03 -15.67 18.21
N SER A 120 -10.96 -16.72 19.03
CA SER A 120 -12.11 -17.19 19.80
C SER A 120 -12.62 -16.12 20.78
N LYS A 121 -11.71 -15.50 21.56
CA LYS A 121 -12.05 -14.39 22.48
C LYS A 121 -12.60 -13.17 21.75
N PHE A 122 -12.03 -12.82 20.60
CA PHE A 122 -12.53 -11.75 19.76
C PHE A 122 -13.97 -12.01 19.34
N LYS A 123 -14.25 -13.19 18.76
CA LYS A 123 -15.58 -13.58 18.31
C LYS A 123 -16.59 -13.67 19.45
N ALA A 124 -16.19 -14.20 20.61
CA ALA A 124 -17.06 -14.30 21.78
C ALA A 124 -17.46 -12.93 22.35
N GLY A 125 -16.67 -11.88 22.09
CA GLY A 125 -17.01 -10.50 22.46
C GLY A 125 -17.97 -9.81 21.49
N LEU A 126 -18.33 -10.45 20.37
CA LEU A 126 -19.24 -9.88 19.37
C LEU A 126 -20.66 -10.41 19.61
N ASN A 127 -21.62 -9.49 19.73
CA ASN A 127 -23.05 -9.81 19.74
C ASN A 127 -23.63 -9.49 18.37
N ASP A 128 -24.21 -10.49 17.69
CA ASP A 128 -24.79 -10.39 16.33
C ASP A 128 -23.87 -9.61 15.36
N PRO A 129 -22.72 -10.18 14.96
CA PRO A 129 -21.66 -9.45 14.29
C PRO A 129 -22.04 -8.97 12.88
N ASN A 130 -21.88 -7.67 12.66
CA ASN A 130 -21.92 -7.05 11.33
C ASN A 130 -20.50 -6.95 10.75
N CYS A 131 -20.37 -7.11 9.44
CA CYS A 131 -19.12 -6.80 8.75
C CYS A 131 -18.75 -5.32 8.93
N GLU A 132 -17.56 -5.04 9.46
CA GLU A 132 -17.08 -3.66 9.70
C GLU A 132 -16.90 -2.85 8.39
N ALA A 133 -16.71 -3.55 7.25
CA ALA A 133 -16.57 -2.92 5.94
C ALA A 133 -17.91 -2.65 5.25
N CYS A 134 -18.74 -3.68 5.05
CA CYS A 134 -19.97 -3.57 4.25
C CYS A 134 -21.28 -3.60 5.05
N GLY A 135 -21.22 -3.82 6.37
CA GLY A 135 -22.40 -3.92 7.23
C GLY A 135 -23.18 -5.25 7.12
N PHE A 136 -22.79 -6.18 6.24
CA PHE A 136 -23.49 -7.45 6.06
C PHE A 136 -23.58 -8.26 7.37
N ASN A 137 -24.78 -8.72 7.69
CA ASN A 137 -25.07 -9.58 8.83
C ASN A 137 -25.55 -10.96 8.35
N PHE A 138 -24.87 -12.03 8.77
CA PHE A 138 -25.19 -13.38 8.36
C PHE A 138 -26.50 -13.91 8.97
N LYS A 139 -26.82 -13.53 10.20
CA LYS A 139 -28.06 -13.93 10.86
C LYS A 139 -29.27 -13.27 10.21
N GLU A 140 -29.17 -12.00 9.82
CA GLU A 140 -30.23 -11.31 9.09
C GLU A 140 -30.47 -11.91 7.70
N ALA A 141 -29.39 -12.26 6.99
CA ALA A 141 -29.49 -12.79 5.63
C ALA A 141 -29.87 -14.29 5.57
N TYR A 142 -29.39 -15.10 6.53
CA TYR A 142 -29.51 -16.57 6.48
C TYR A 142 -30.24 -17.17 7.69
N GLY A 143 -30.76 -16.34 8.61
CA GLY A 143 -31.37 -16.81 9.85
C GLY A 143 -30.36 -17.52 10.76
N ASP A 144 -30.82 -18.55 11.47
CA ASP A 144 -29.99 -19.30 12.43
C ASP A 144 -28.77 -19.98 11.79
N LEU A 145 -28.81 -20.28 10.49
CA LEU A 145 -27.67 -20.83 9.76
C LEU A 145 -26.47 -19.87 9.76
N GLY A 146 -26.74 -18.56 9.79
CA GLY A 146 -25.72 -17.51 9.82
C GLY A 146 -25.41 -16.97 11.21
N ALA A 147 -26.07 -17.48 12.27
CA ALA A 147 -25.92 -16.93 13.62
C ALA A 147 -24.47 -17.04 14.12
N GLY A 148 -23.91 -15.90 14.55
CA GLY A 148 -22.53 -15.82 15.06
C GLY A 148 -21.43 -16.01 14.00
N TYR A 149 -21.76 -16.16 12.72
CA TYR A 149 -20.77 -16.37 11.68
C TYR A 149 -20.14 -15.04 11.20
N ILE A 150 -18.82 -14.93 11.38
CA ILE A 150 -17.99 -13.83 10.87
C ILE A 150 -16.51 -14.28 10.83
N GLU A 151 -15.68 -13.67 10.00
CA GLU A 151 -14.24 -13.90 9.97
C GLU A 151 -13.48 -12.81 10.72
N ALA A 152 -12.42 -13.21 11.45
CA ALA A 152 -11.53 -12.27 12.12
C ALA A 152 -10.35 -11.94 11.20
N HIS A 153 -10.20 -10.66 10.86
CA HIS A 153 -9.14 -10.13 10.03
C HIS A 153 -8.11 -9.39 10.89
N HIS A 154 -6.82 -9.59 10.64
CA HIS A 154 -5.76 -8.84 11.34
C HIS A 154 -5.49 -7.53 10.60
N LYS A 155 -5.74 -6.39 11.26
CA LYS A 155 -5.49 -5.05 10.71
C LYS A 155 -4.00 -4.84 10.39
N ARG A 156 -3.12 -5.47 11.17
CA ARG A 156 -1.70 -5.61 10.87
C ARG A 156 -1.44 -6.96 10.22
N LEU A 157 -0.71 -6.99 9.12
CA LEU A 157 -0.38 -8.26 8.47
C LEU A 157 0.38 -9.19 9.40
N VAL A 158 -0.15 -10.41 9.56
CA VAL A 158 0.57 -11.49 10.24
C VAL A 158 1.90 -11.81 9.55
N ALA A 159 1.96 -11.68 8.22
CA ALA A 159 3.19 -11.89 7.44
C ALA A 159 4.28 -10.84 7.74
N SER A 160 3.89 -9.63 8.16
CA SER A 160 4.84 -8.56 8.52
C SER A 160 5.20 -8.54 10.00
N LEU A 161 4.69 -9.49 10.81
CA LEU A 161 5.03 -9.60 12.22
C LEU A 161 6.40 -10.26 12.38
N THR A 162 7.22 -9.70 13.25
CA THR A 162 8.44 -10.34 13.74
C THR A 162 8.08 -11.35 14.83
N GLU A 163 8.93 -12.35 15.03
CA GLU A 163 8.82 -13.27 16.16
C GLU A 163 8.72 -12.49 17.49
N GLY A 164 7.84 -12.92 18.38
CA GLY A 164 7.53 -12.22 19.63
C GLY A 164 6.56 -11.02 19.52
N SER A 165 6.04 -10.72 18.33
CA SER A 165 5.02 -9.66 18.17
C SER A 165 3.75 -9.98 18.95
N THR A 166 3.25 -9.00 19.71
CA THR A 166 1.97 -9.12 20.43
C THR A 166 0.82 -8.62 19.55
N THR A 167 -0.24 -9.43 19.44
CA THR A 167 -1.52 -9.03 18.81
C THR A 167 -2.59 -8.86 19.88
N ARG A 168 -3.31 -7.74 19.86
CA ARG A 168 -4.41 -7.42 20.77
C ARG A 168 -5.76 -7.67 20.08
N LEU A 169 -6.83 -7.77 20.86
CA LEU A 169 -8.19 -7.88 20.30
C LEU A 169 -8.55 -6.65 19.44
N SER A 170 -8.06 -5.46 19.79
CA SER A 170 -8.24 -4.22 19.01
C SER A 170 -7.56 -4.23 17.65
N ASP A 171 -6.59 -5.12 17.45
CA ASP A 171 -5.85 -5.28 16.19
C ASP A 171 -6.60 -6.19 15.20
N LEU A 172 -7.78 -6.69 15.60
CA LEU A 172 -8.66 -7.50 14.78
C LEU A 172 -9.85 -6.68 14.29
N ALA A 173 -10.42 -7.10 13.16
CA ALA A 173 -11.66 -6.61 12.59
C ALA A 173 -12.58 -7.79 12.23
N ALA A 174 -13.89 -7.61 12.38
CA ALA A 174 -14.92 -8.54 11.96
C ALA A 174 -15.30 -8.26 10.50
N LEU A 175 -14.99 -9.20 9.60
CA LEU A 175 -15.30 -9.09 8.17
C LEU A 175 -16.11 -10.29 7.68
N CYS A 176 -16.99 -10.06 6.71
CA CYS A 176 -17.58 -11.15 5.94
C CYS A 176 -16.52 -11.78 5.02
N PRO A 177 -16.69 -13.05 4.59
CA PRO A 177 -15.75 -13.74 3.72
C PRO A 177 -15.45 -12.99 2.42
N ASN A 178 -16.45 -12.30 1.85
CA ASN A 178 -16.27 -11.53 0.62
C ASN A 178 -15.34 -10.33 0.85
N CYS A 179 -15.61 -9.50 1.86
CA CYS A 179 -14.76 -8.36 2.19
C CYS A 179 -13.36 -8.78 2.63
N HIS A 180 -13.26 -9.86 3.41
CA HIS A 180 -11.98 -10.40 3.85
C HIS A 180 -11.14 -10.86 2.65
N ARG A 181 -11.76 -11.50 1.65
CA ARG A 181 -11.09 -11.89 0.40
C ARG A 181 -10.66 -10.68 -0.43
N ILE A 182 -11.50 -9.66 -0.57
CA ILE A 182 -11.18 -8.45 -1.35
C ILE A 182 -10.02 -7.66 -0.73
N ILE A 183 -10.00 -7.49 0.60
CA ILE A 183 -8.89 -6.80 1.29
C ILE A 183 -7.56 -7.51 1.05
N HIS A 184 -7.56 -8.85 1.07
CA HIS A 184 -6.34 -9.62 0.80
C HIS A 184 -5.96 -9.65 -0.68
N LYS A 185 -6.91 -9.45 -1.61
CA LYS A 185 -6.64 -9.42 -3.05
C LYS A 185 -5.87 -8.18 -3.48
N ASN A 186 -6.19 -7.02 -2.90
CA ASN A 186 -5.66 -5.70 -3.31
C ASN A 186 -4.78 -5.05 -2.21
N TYR A 187 -4.05 -5.87 -1.45
CA TYR A 187 -3.20 -5.44 -0.34
C TYR A 187 -2.20 -4.32 -0.77
N PRO A 188 -1.98 -3.21 0.00
CA PRO A 188 -2.20 -2.99 1.45
C PRO A 188 -3.43 -2.13 1.83
N MET A 189 -4.64 -2.54 1.41
CA MET A 189 -5.88 -1.83 1.77
C MET A 189 -6.32 -2.09 3.23
N SER A 190 -6.71 -1.04 3.94
CA SER A 190 -7.33 -1.07 5.27
C SER A 190 -8.85 -1.32 5.22
N VAL A 191 -9.45 -1.65 6.37
CA VAL A 191 -10.90 -1.83 6.50
C VAL A 191 -11.63 -0.51 6.18
N GLU A 192 -11.12 0.61 6.69
CA GLU A 192 -11.64 1.95 6.39
C GLU A 192 -11.59 2.28 4.89
N GLU A 193 -10.49 2.00 4.20
CA GLU A 193 -10.39 2.22 2.75
C GLU A 193 -11.39 1.35 1.99
N LEU A 194 -11.54 0.07 2.36
CA LEU A 194 -12.55 -0.79 1.73
C LEU A 194 -13.96 -0.25 1.97
N LYS A 195 -14.24 0.23 3.18
CA LYS A 195 -15.53 0.82 3.54
C LYS A 195 -15.82 2.05 2.67
N GLN A 196 -14.84 2.94 2.51
CA GLN A 196 -14.97 4.11 1.62
C GLN A 196 -15.23 3.70 0.18
N ILE A 197 -14.54 2.67 -0.33
CA ILE A 197 -14.76 2.13 -1.67
C ILE A 197 -16.18 1.60 -1.85
N LEU A 198 -16.73 0.92 -0.85
CA LEU A 198 -18.08 0.36 -0.91
C LEU A 198 -19.17 1.43 -0.83
N HIS A 199 -18.91 2.53 -0.14
CA HIS A 199 -19.84 3.66 -0.03
C HIS A 199 -19.67 4.72 -1.13
N ALA A 200 -18.60 4.67 -1.90
CA ALA A 200 -18.37 5.60 -2.98
C ALA A 200 -19.40 5.41 -4.12
N PRO A 201 -19.88 6.50 -4.75
CA PRO A 201 -20.71 6.40 -5.96
C PRO A 201 -19.97 5.58 -7.02
N ASN A 202 -20.63 4.64 -7.71
CA ASN A 202 -19.94 3.74 -8.67
C ASN A 202 -18.80 2.88 -8.06
N GLY A 203 -18.81 2.66 -6.75
CA GLY A 203 -17.86 1.80 -6.04
C GLY A 203 -16.40 2.26 -6.19
N TYR A 204 -15.51 1.32 -6.51
CA TYR A 204 -14.08 1.62 -6.66
C TYR A 204 -13.78 2.72 -7.69
N ALA A 205 -14.55 2.80 -8.77
CA ALA A 205 -14.33 3.82 -9.80
C ALA A 205 -14.58 5.24 -9.28
N GLY A 206 -15.67 5.44 -8.53
CA GLY A 206 -15.93 6.75 -7.93
C GLY A 206 -15.02 7.03 -6.73
N TYR A 207 -14.62 6.02 -5.96
CA TYR A 207 -13.58 6.22 -4.93
C TYR A 207 -12.28 6.78 -5.54
N ILE A 208 -11.85 6.22 -6.68
CA ILE A 208 -10.66 6.73 -7.39
C ILE A 208 -10.91 8.11 -8.00
N ALA A 209 -12.10 8.39 -8.51
CA ALA A 209 -12.45 9.71 -9.03
C ALA A 209 -12.45 10.77 -7.92
N ASP A 210 -13.07 10.46 -6.78
CA ASP A 210 -13.13 11.31 -5.59
C ASP A 210 -11.73 11.52 -4.99
N ALA A 211 -10.90 10.47 -4.90
CA ALA A 211 -9.51 10.61 -4.45
C ALA A 211 -8.66 11.47 -5.40
N LYS A 212 -8.96 11.48 -6.71
CA LYS A 212 -8.30 12.37 -7.68
C LYS A 212 -8.78 13.82 -7.56
N THR A 213 -10.05 14.06 -7.25
CA THR A 213 -10.63 15.41 -7.09
C THR A 213 -10.38 16.01 -5.70
N THR A 214 -10.21 15.19 -4.66
CA THR A 214 -9.92 15.61 -3.27
C THR A 214 -8.43 15.66 -2.93
N ARG A 215 -7.53 15.23 -3.83
CA ARG A 215 -6.10 15.48 -3.65
C ARG A 215 -5.85 16.98 -3.59
N THR A 216 -5.44 17.47 -2.42
CA THR A 216 -5.05 18.86 -2.23
C THR A 216 -3.95 19.21 -3.22
N THR A 217 -4.26 20.08 -4.17
CA THR A 217 -3.25 20.56 -5.12
C THR A 217 -2.27 21.48 -4.40
N TRP A 218 -1.07 21.65 -4.95
CA TRP A 218 -0.12 22.66 -4.48
C TRP A 218 -0.75 24.05 -4.39
N LYS A 219 -1.65 24.39 -5.32
CA LYS A 219 -2.40 25.66 -5.31
C LYS A 219 -3.31 25.77 -4.10
N GLN A 220 -4.09 24.72 -3.81
CA GLN A 220 -5.00 24.71 -2.67
C GLN A 220 -4.25 24.74 -1.33
N ALA A 221 -3.20 23.93 -1.17
CA ALA A 221 -2.41 23.89 0.05
C ALA A 221 -1.72 25.25 0.32
N VAL A 222 -1.22 25.91 -0.73
CA VAL A 222 -0.62 27.25 -0.61
C VAL A 222 -1.67 28.30 -0.24
N LEU A 223 -2.89 28.25 -0.80
CA LEU A 223 -3.98 29.16 -0.41
C LEU A 223 -4.38 28.99 1.06
N ASN A 224 -4.55 27.74 1.52
CA ASN A 224 -4.84 27.45 2.93
C ASN A 224 -3.72 27.95 3.85
N ALA A 225 -2.45 27.75 3.45
CA ALA A 225 -1.29 28.25 4.20
C ALA A 225 -1.24 29.78 4.26
N ILE A 226 -1.56 30.46 3.16
CA ILE A 226 -1.68 31.92 3.13
C ILE A 226 -2.77 32.37 4.11
N GLU A 227 -3.96 31.77 4.05
CA GLU A 227 -5.07 32.09 4.96
C GLU A 227 -4.68 31.92 6.42
N ARG A 228 -4.01 30.81 6.79
CA ARG A 228 -3.50 30.61 8.16
C ARG A 228 -2.49 31.69 8.59
N VAL A 229 -1.60 32.09 7.69
CA VAL A 229 -0.54 33.08 7.98
C VAL A 229 -1.05 34.52 7.98
N THR A 230 -2.14 34.81 7.27
CA THR A 230 -2.75 36.15 7.19
C THR A 230 -3.91 36.33 8.13
N SER A 231 -4.50 35.25 8.65
CA SER A 231 -5.60 35.29 9.62
C SER A 231 -5.24 36.15 10.83
N GLY A 232 -6.06 37.17 11.10
CA GLY A 232 -5.86 38.11 12.19
C GLY A 232 -4.88 39.26 11.92
N LYS A 233 -4.31 39.38 10.71
CA LYS A 233 -3.48 40.54 10.32
C LYS A 233 -4.33 41.61 9.62
N PRO A 234 -4.25 42.89 10.01
CA PRO A 234 -5.09 43.95 9.44
C PRO A 234 -4.90 44.19 7.94
N ASN A 235 -3.71 43.88 7.39
CA ASN A 235 -3.40 44.08 5.98
C ASN A 235 -3.33 42.77 5.17
N HIS A 236 -3.56 41.60 5.78
CA HIS A 236 -3.41 40.29 5.15
C HIS A 236 -2.09 40.09 4.37
N GLU A 237 -1.00 40.67 4.90
CA GLU A 237 0.32 40.61 4.30
C GLU A 237 1.12 39.39 4.78
N PHE A 238 1.90 38.83 3.85
CA PHE A 238 2.80 37.71 4.09
C PHE A 238 4.01 37.79 3.18
N SER A 239 5.15 37.22 3.61
CA SER A 239 6.31 37.09 2.74
C SER A 239 6.51 35.64 2.28
N ARG A 240 7.18 35.47 1.14
CA ARG A 240 7.58 34.14 0.68
C ARG A 240 8.42 33.41 1.73
N GLN A 241 9.36 34.09 2.38
CA GLN A 241 10.23 33.47 3.37
C GLN A 241 9.46 33.03 4.62
N GLN A 242 8.43 33.78 5.00
CA GLN A 242 7.53 33.40 6.09
C GLN A 242 6.83 32.08 5.78
N LEU A 243 6.18 31.95 4.60
CA LEU A 243 5.53 30.70 4.20
C LEU A 243 6.50 29.51 4.16
N ILE A 244 7.74 29.71 3.69
CA ILE A 244 8.76 28.66 3.69
C ILE A 244 9.07 28.20 5.11
N ASN A 245 9.27 29.15 6.01
CA ASN A 245 9.72 28.85 7.37
C ASN A 245 8.62 28.27 8.25
N THR A 246 7.35 28.63 8.02
CA THR A 246 6.24 28.26 8.92
C THR A 246 5.31 27.19 8.35
N GLU A 247 5.06 27.17 7.05
CA GLU A 247 3.97 26.36 6.46
C GLU A 247 4.46 25.30 5.47
N LEU A 248 5.69 25.36 4.98
CA LEU A 248 6.15 24.47 3.90
C LEU A 248 6.04 22.99 4.26
N VAL A 249 6.31 22.63 5.52
CA VAL A 249 6.16 21.25 6.02
C VAL A 249 4.70 20.80 5.97
N THR A 250 3.77 21.64 6.42
CA THR A 250 2.33 21.38 6.37
C THR A 250 1.84 21.24 4.94
N ILE A 251 2.27 22.12 4.03
CA ILE A 251 1.93 22.07 2.60
C ILE A 251 2.41 20.76 1.95
N ILE A 252 3.64 20.32 2.25
CA ILE A 252 4.18 19.05 1.73
C ILE A 252 3.33 17.87 2.22
N ALA A 253 2.94 17.89 3.50
CA ALA A 253 2.11 16.84 4.09
C ALA A 253 0.70 16.81 3.46
N GLU A 254 0.08 17.97 3.25
CA GLU A 254 -1.25 18.10 2.63
C GLU A 254 -1.28 17.62 1.17
N VAL A 255 -0.23 17.88 0.39
CA VAL A 255 -0.16 17.54 -1.04
C VAL A 255 0.34 16.12 -1.29
N ALA A 256 1.05 15.52 -0.32
CA ALA A 256 1.70 14.21 -0.44
C ALA A 256 2.60 14.07 -1.70
N ALA A 257 3.21 15.18 -2.15
CA ALA A 257 4.06 15.20 -3.34
C ALA A 257 5.49 14.73 -3.05
N LYS A 258 6.07 13.94 -3.97
CA LYS A 258 7.41 13.34 -3.87
C LYS A 258 8.51 14.12 -4.63
N GLY A 259 8.29 15.41 -4.91
CA GLY A 259 9.21 16.22 -5.71
C GLY A 259 10.43 16.73 -4.93
N GLU A 260 11.55 16.93 -5.62
CA GLU A 260 12.86 17.26 -5.03
C GLU A 260 13.02 18.74 -4.60
N SER A 261 12.07 19.64 -4.95
CA SER A 261 12.15 21.06 -4.57
C SER A 261 10.80 21.72 -4.18
N PRO A 262 10.26 21.40 -3.00
CA PRO A 262 9.01 21.98 -2.46
C PRO A 262 8.97 23.52 -2.47
N ALA A 263 10.05 24.19 -2.06
CA ALA A 263 10.12 25.64 -2.01
C ALA A 263 10.07 26.31 -3.39
N GLN A 264 10.63 25.66 -4.43
CA GLN A 264 10.55 26.14 -5.81
C GLN A 264 9.14 25.96 -6.37
N THR A 265 8.50 24.82 -6.05
CA THR A 265 7.10 24.57 -6.43
C THR A 265 6.16 25.60 -5.80
N MET A 266 6.31 25.88 -4.50
CA MET A 266 5.58 26.95 -3.81
C MET A 266 5.82 28.32 -4.47
N SER A 267 7.08 28.61 -4.88
CA SER A 267 7.41 29.88 -5.55
C SER A 267 6.70 30.02 -6.89
N ARG A 268 6.60 28.94 -7.67
CA ARG A 268 5.85 28.90 -8.93
C ARG A 268 4.35 29.11 -8.70
N VAL A 269 3.79 28.51 -7.66
CA VAL A 269 2.37 28.69 -7.29
C VAL A 269 2.10 30.14 -6.89
N LEU A 270 2.97 30.78 -6.11
CA LEU A 270 2.82 32.21 -5.79
C LEU A 270 2.87 33.10 -7.04
N GLN A 271 3.70 32.77 -8.03
CA GLN A 271 3.71 33.47 -9.32
C GLN A 271 2.38 33.31 -10.07
N GLU A 272 1.79 32.10 -10.05
CA GLU A 272 0.48 31.83 -10.65
C GLU A 272 -0.66 32.55 -9.92
N LEU A 273 -0.67 32.55 -8.59
CA LEU A 273 -1.66 33.28 -7.80
C LEU A 273 -1.58 34.79 -8.07
N ARG A 274 -0.37 35.31 -8.28
CA ARG A 274 -0.17 36.71 -8.68
C ARG A 274 -0.67 36.98 -10.10
N SER A 275 -0.37 36.12 -11.06
CA SER A 275 -0.80 36.32 -12.46
C SER A 275 -2.32 36.23 -12.62
N THR A 276 -2.97 35.41 -11.80
CA THR A 276 -4.43 35.30 -11.72
C THR A 276 -5.09 36.40 -10.88
N GLY A 277 -4.29 37.25 -10.22
CA GLY A 277 -4.76 38.39 -9.44
C GLY A 277 -5.31 38.05 -8.05
N ALA A 278 -5.08 36.82 -7.54
CA ALA A 278 -5.49 36.40 -6.20
C ALA A 278 -4.61 37.01 -5.09
N ILE A 279 -3.36 37.39 -5.42
CA ILE A 279 -2.44 38.10 -4.52
C ILE A 279 -1.73 39.22 -5.28
N ASP A 280 -1.37 40.29 -4.57
CA ASP A 280 -0.61 41.43 -5.11
C ASP A 280 0.77 41.54 -4.45
N PHE A 281 1.71 42.15 -5.18
CA PHE A 281 3.05 42.43 -4.67
C PHE A 281 3.06 43.78 -3.95
N VAL A 282 3.47 43.80 -2.70
CA VAL A 282 3.42 44.99 -1.85
C VAL A 282 4.70 45.81 -1.96
N ASP A 283 5.86 45.14 -2.02
CA ASP A 283 7.17 45.79 -2.08
C ASP A 283 8.23 44.96 -2.81
N GLY A 284 9.33 45.60 -3.22
CA GLY A 284 10.48 44.96 -3.87
C GLY A 284 11.22 43.88 -3.05
N LYS A 285 10.78 43.56 -1.83
CA LYS A 285 11.46 42.67 -0.88
C LYS A 285 10.76 41.31 -0.74
N GLY A 286 9.77 41.01 -1.57
CA GLY A 286 9.11 39.71 -1.58
C GLY A 286 7.91 39.60 -0.64
N CYS A 287 7.30 40.73 -0.30
CA CYS A 287 6.05 40.81 0.44
C CYS A 287 4.83 40.79 -0.49
N TYR A 288 3.82 40.00 -0.12
CA TYR A 288 2.58 39.80 -0.86
C TYR A 288 1.39 40.18 0.03
N ARG A 289 0.26 40.51 -0.61
CA ARG A 289 -1.01 40.78 0.04
C ARG A 289 -2.11 39.98 -0.64
N THR A 290 -3.00 39.34 0.12
CA THR A 290 -4.22 38.75 -0.45
C THR A 290 -5.23 39.84 -0.80
N LYS A 291 -5.95 39.67 -1.90
CA LYS A 291 -7.11 40.52 -2.20
C LYS A 291 -8.34 40.11 -1.40
#